data_AF-A0A1M7AD18-F1
#
_entry.id   AF-A0A1M7AD18-F1
#
_cell.length_a   1.000
_cell.length_b   1.000
_cell.length_c   1.000
_cell.angle_alpha   90.00
_cell.angle_beta   90.00
_cell.angle_gamma   90.00
#
_symmetry.space_group_name_H-M   'P 1'
#
loop_
_entity.id
_entity.type
_entity.pdbx_description
1 polymer ?
#
loop_
_entity_poly.entity_id
_entity_poly.type
_entity_poly.pdbx_seq_one_letter_code
_entity_poly.pdbx_strand_id
1 'polypeptide(L)'
;MSELMRPQDTAGVPAGHERISGPANVRNEAEFFDARARADEEAVEEARVHHEGLAARVVASGESVHELLERLRRRTIPNRAELRLLADAFAKHNEATEVTARRALERHPGAVEAVQEDRAEGERLLQMLSYLIAGELPETTYGLTVSGTLAAIDQYVGHERRDLVPAIDRELSPIENARLARSFPA
;
A
#
# COMPACT_ATOMS: atom_id res chain seq x y z
N MET A 1 -13.39 -0.16 -59.20
CA MET A 1 -12.54 -1.34 -58.89
C MET A 1 -11.98 -1.09 -57.50
N SER A 2 -12.60 -1.68 -56.48
CA SER A 2 -12.38 -1.35 -55.06
C SER A 2 -11.28 -2.24 -54.48
N GLU A 3 -10.24 -1.64 -53.89
CA GLU A 3 -9.17 -2.36 -53.21
C GLU A 3 -9.68 -2.92 -51.87
N LEU A 4 -9.54 -4.24 -51.69
CA LEU A 4 -9.81 -4.96 -50.46
C LEU A 4 -8.65 -4.78 -49.49
N MET A 5 -8.86 -3.99 -48.42
CA MET A 5 -7.96 -3.92 -47.26
C MET A 5 -7.77 -5.32 -46.65
N ARG A 6 -6.52 -5.70 -46.40
CA ARG A 6 -6.18 -6.98 -45.75
C ARG A 6 -6.28 -6.83 -44.22
N PRO A 7 -6.58 -7.91 -43.48
CA PRO A 7 -6.88 -7.86 -42.03
C PRO A 7 -5.66 -7.62 -41.12
N GLN A 8 -4.58 -7.05 -41.64
CA GLN A 8 -3.27 -6.99 -40.97
C GLN A 8 -2.94 -5.60 -40.42
N ASP A 9 -3.82 -4.61 -40.63
CA ASP A 9 -3.58 -3.20 -40.29
C ASP A 9 -4.37 -2.69 -39.07
N THR A 10 -4.75 -3.56 -38.14
CA THR A 10 -5.23 -3.11 -36.82
C THR A 10 -4.05 -3.04 -35.83
N ALA A 11 -3.53 -1.82 -35.66
CA ALA A 11 -2.60 -1.49 -34.58
C ALA A 11 -3.30 -1.72 -33.22
N GLY A 12 -2.70 -2.55 -32.35
CA GLY A 12 -3.15 -2.66 -30.96
C GLY A 12 -3.04 -4.02 -30.27
N VAL A 13 -2.60 -5.09 -30.93
CA VAL A 13 -2.47 -6.41 -30.26
C VAL A 13 -1.02 -6.60 -29.76
N PRO A 14 -0.77 -6.74 -28.45
CA PRO A 14 0.55 -7.05 -27.92
C PRO A 14 1.03 -8.41 -28.43
N ALA A 15 2.30 -8.46 -28.87
CA ALA A 15 2.97 -9.68 -29.32
C ALA A 15 3.31 -10.58 -28.11
N GLY A 16 2.32 -11.32 -27.59
CA GLY A 16 2.55 -12.23 -26.47
C GLY A 16 1.43 -13.22 -26.15
N HIS A 17 0.24 -13.09 -26.73
CA HIS A 17 -0.81 -14.10 -26.57
C HIS A 17 -0.89 -14.99 -27.79
N GLU A 18 -0.54 -16.27 -27.60
CA GLU A 18 -0.85 -17.33 -28.55
C GLU A 18 -2.33 -17.24 -28.95
N ARG A 19 -2.57 -17.27 -30.26
CA ARG A 19 -3.91 -17.16 -30.84
C ARG A 19 -4.82 -18.23 -30.26
N ILE A 20 -5.83 -17.80 -29.51
CA ILE A 20 -6.89 -18.62 -28.92
C ILE A 20 -7.46 -19.54 -30.02
N SER A 21 -7.17 -20.83 -29.91
CA SER A 21 -7.67 -21.84 -30.83
C SER A 21 -8.46 -22.88 -30.05
N GLY A 22 -9.77 -22.90 -30.24
CA GLY A 22 -10.66 -23.98 -29.81
C GLY A 22 -11.71 -23.60 -28.77
N PRO A 23 -12.92 -24.19 -28.83
CA PRO A 23 -14.07 -23.84 -27.97
C PRO A 23 -13.91 -24.21 -26.49
N ALA A 24 -12.97 -25.10 -26.15
CA ALA A 24 -12.72 -25.52 -24.76
C ALA A 24 -11.92 -24.47 -23.95
N ASN A 25 -10.97 -23.78 -24.59
CA ASN A 25 -10.19 -22.74 -23.91
C ASN A 25 -11.01 -21.47 -23.67
N VAL A 26 -11.95 -21.15 -24.57
CA VAL A 26 -12.87 -20.01 -24.42
C VAL A 26 -13.83 -20.20 -23.23
N ARG A 27 -14.31 -21.43 -22.98
CA ARG A 27 -15.19 -21.71 -21.84
C ARG A 27 -14.49 -21.60 -20.49
N ASN A 28 -13.28 -22.19 -20.37
CA ASN A 28 -12.53 -22.14 -19.12
C ASN A 28 -12.09 -20.71 -18.78
N GLU A 29 -11.72 -19.90 -19.78
CA GLU A 29 -11.42 -18.48 -19.56
C GLU A 29 -12.67 -17.67 -19.25
N ALA A 30 -13.81 -17.94 -19.90
CA ALA A 30 -15.08 -17.28 -19.57
C ALA A 30 -15.54 -17.57 -18.14
N GLU A 31 -15.43 -18.83 -17.68
CA GLU A 31 -15.72 -19.21 -16.30
C GLU A 31 -14.79 -18.48 -15.29
N PHE A 32 -13.52 -18.28 -15.65
CA PHE A 32 -12.58 -17.51 -14.85
C PHE A 32 -12.95 -16.02 -14.77
N PHE A 33 -13.34 -15.40 -15.88
CA PHE A 33 -13.78 -14.00 -15.89
C PHE A 33 -15.10 -13.81 -15.14
N ASP A 34 -16.06 -14.72 -15.29
CA ASP A 34 -17.34 -14.69 -14.58
C ASP A 34 -17.15 -14.87 -13.06
N ALA A 35 -16.30 -15.82 -12.65
CA ALA A 35 -15.99 -16.03 -11.23
C ALA A 35 -15.30 -14.79 -10.62
N ARG A 36 -14.43 -14.14 -11.38
CA ARG A 36 -13.77 -12.90 -10.97
C ARG A 36 -14.75 -11.72 -10.86
N ALA A 37 -15.66 -11.57 -11.82
CA ALA A 37 -16.69 -10.53 -11.78
C ALA A 37 -17.59 -10.69 -10.54
N ARG A 38 -18.00 -11.92 -10.21
CA ARG A 38 -18.78 -12.20 -8.98
C ARG A 38 -18.01 -11.86 -7.71
N ALA A 39 -16.72 -12.24 -7.63
CA ALA A 39 -15.87 -11.92 -6.49
C ALA A 39 -15.61 -10.40 -6.33
N ASP A 40 -15.67 -9.65 -7.43
CA ASP A 40 -15.57 -8.18 -7.44
C ASP A 40 -16.90 -7.55 -6.99
N GLU A 41 -18.05 -8.06 -7.41
CA GLU A 41 -19.37 -7.62 -6.92
C GLU A 41 -19.57 -7.89 -5.42
N GLU A 42 -19.20 -9.10 -4.96
CA GLU A 42 -19.20 -9.44 -3.53
C GLU A 42 -18.24 -8.53 -2.75
N ALA A 43 -17.09 -8.15 -3.34
CA ALA A 43 -16.15 -7.20 -2.72
C ALA A 43 -16.77 -5.84 -2.46
N VAL A 44 -17.44 -5.31 -3.48
CA VAL A 44 -18.06 -3.99 -3.41
C VAL A 44 -19.18 -4.00 -2.39
N GLU A 45 -19.97 -5.08 -2.33
CA GLU A 45 -21.06 -5.19 -1.37
C GLU A 45 -20.54 -5.39 0.07
N GLU A 46 -19.53 -6.22 0.30
CA GLU A 46 -18.87 -6.33 1.61
C GLU A 46 -18.23 -5.01 2.05
N ALA A 47 -17.50 -4.33 1.17
CA ALA A 47 -16.90 -3.03 1.47
C ALA A 47 -17.97 -1.97 1.78
N ARG A 48 -19.12 -2.02 1.11
CA ARG A 48 -20.27 -1.15 1.37
C ARG A 48 -20.93 -1.45 2.71
N VAL A 49 -21.06 -2.73 3.07
CA VAL A 49 -21.72 -3.19 4.31
C VAL A 49 -20.82 -3.01 5.54
N HIS A 50 -19.51 -3.22 5.40
CA HIS A 50 -18.57 -3.24 6.51
C HIS A 50 -17.66 -2.00 6.59
N HIS A 51 -17.75 -1.07 5.64
CA HIS A 51 -16.84 0.07 5.52
C HIS A 51 -15.35 -0.35 5.48
N GLU A 52 -15.07 -1.53 4.91
CA GLU A 52 -13.75 -2.18 4.87
C GLU A 52 -12.95 -1.84 3.60
N GLY A 53 -12.81 -0.55 3.31
CA GLY A 53 -11.97 -0.09 2.20
C GLY A 53 -10.47 -0.21 2.47
N LEU A 54 -9.65 -0.09 1.43
CA LEU A 54 -8.19 -0.05 1.53
C LEU A 54 -7.73 1.06 2.48
N ALA A 55 -8.40 2.21 2.43
CA ALA A 55 -8.20 3.32 3.37
C ALA A 55 -8.30 2.86 4.84
N ALA A 56 -9.34 2.10 5.18
CA ALA A 56 -9.52 1.57 6.54
C ALA A 56 -8.41 0.59 6.94
N ARG A 57 -7.92 -0.23 6.00
CA ARG A 57 -6.79 -1.16 6.23
C ARG A 57 -5.48 -0.40 6.50
N VAL A 58 -5.18 0.63 5.72
CA VAL A 58 -4.01 1.51 5.93
C VAL A 58 -4.10 2.19 7.30
N VAL A 59 -5.27 2.74 7.65
CA VAL A 59 -5.49 3.40 8.96
C VAL A 59 -5.29 2.42 10.11
N ALA A 60 -5.90 1.23 10.07
CA ALA A 60 -5.77 0.23 11.13
C ALA A 60 -4.33 -0.27 11.30
N SER A 61 -3.61 -0.42 10.19
CA SER A 61 -2.19 -0.76 10.20
C SER A 61 -1.35 0.34 10.85
N GLY A 62 -1.60 1.62 10.49
CA GLY A 62 -0.95 2.77 11.11
C GLY A 62 -1.30 2.92 12.60
N GLU A 63 -2.52 2.57 13.02
CA GLU A 63 -2.93 2.53 14.43
C GLU A 63 -2.11 1.53 15.23
N SER A 64 -1.86 0.35 14.66
CA SER A 64 -1.03 -0.67 15.32
C SER A 64 0.41 -0.16 15.55
N VAL A 65 0.96 0.63 14.62
CA VAL A 65 2.25 1.31 14.79
C VAL A 65 2.15 2.39 15.87
N HIS A 66 1.12 3.24 15.83
CA HIS A 66 0.89 4.30 16.81
C HIS A 66 0.75 3.75 18.25
N GLU A 67 0.00 2.66 18.45
CA GLU A 67 -0.14 2.00 19.74
C GLU A 67 1.19 1.46 20.28
N LEU A 68 2.07 0.98 19.39
CA LEU A 68 3.42 0.57 19.78
C LEU A 68 4.28 1.79 20.16
N LEU A 69 4.20 2.89 19.40
CA LEU A 69 4.88 4.15 19.74
C LEU A 69 4.47 4.68 21.11
N GLU A 70 3.17 4.72 21.40
CA GLU A 70 2.65 5.20 22.69
C GLU A 70 3.11 4.33 23.87
N ARG A 71 3.23 3.02 23.67
CA ARG A 71 3.83 2.13 24.67
C ARG A 71 5.31 2.44 24.92
N LEU A 72 6.07 2.78 23.88
CA LEU A 72 7.49 3.13 24.00
C LEU A 72 7.71 4.51 24.62
N ARG A 73 6.87 5.50 24.28
CA ARG A 73 6.94 6.87 24.84
C ARG A 73 6.71 6.92 26.34
N ARG A 74 5.97 5.96 26.90
CA ARG A 74 5.77 5.83 28.36
C ARG A 74 7.01 5.35 29.11
N ARG A 75 8.07 4.94 28.40
CA ARG A 75 9.34 4.51 28.98
C ARG A 75 10.34 5.67 29.00
N THR A 76 11.27 5.68 29.96
CA THR A 76 12.26 6.76 30.09
C THR A 76 13.15 6.87 28.86
N ILE A 77 13.72 5.75 28.39
CA ILE A 77 14.42 5.62 27.10
C ILE A 77 14.23 4.17 26.60
N PRO A 78 13.58 3.94 25.45
CA PRO A 78 13.47 2.61 24.86
C PRO A 78 14.82 1.97 24.56
N ASN A 79 14.95 0.68 24.88
CA ASN A 79 16.13 -0.08 24.54
C ASN A 79 16.11 -0.53 23.07
N ARG A 80 17.25 -1.01 22.57
CA ARG A 80 17.39 -1.42 21.16
C ARG A 80 16.49 -2.58 20.75
N ALA A 81 16.19 -3.52 21.65
CA ALA A 81 15.28 -4.63 21.35
C ALA A 81 13.84 -4.13 21.18
N GLU A 82 13.43 -3.15 21.98
CA GLU A 82 12.13 -2.49 21.86
C GLU A 82 12.03 -1.67 20.56
N LEU A 83 13.10 -0.97 20.17
CA LEU A 83 13.16 -0.25 18.90
C LEU A 83 13.11 -1.20 17.69
N ARG A 84 13.67 -2.42 17.79
CA ARG A 84 13.54 -3.44 16.73
C ARG A 84 12.09 -3.86 16.51
N LEU A 85 11.33 -4.07 17.58
CA LEU A 85 9.90 -4.40 17.46
C LEU A 85 9.13 -3.30 16.72
N LEU A 86 9.45 -2.03 17.00
CA LEU A 86 8.87 -0.91 16.27
C LEU A 86 9.32 -0.88 14.82
N ALA A 87 10.61 -1.06 14.55
CA ALA A 87 11.13 -1.09 13.18
C ALA A 87 10.49 -2.18 12.34
N ASP A 88 10.33 -3.39 12.89
CA ASP A 88 9.69 -4.51 12.19
C ASP A 88 8.21 -4.21 11.90
N ALA A 89 7.47 -3.67 12.88
CA ALA A 89 6.07 -3.29 12.67
C ALA A 89 5.93 -2.17 11.64
N PHE A 90 6.79 -1.16 11.72
CA PHE A 90 6.77 -0.03 10.80
C PHE A 90 7.21 -0.42 9.38
N ALA A 91 8.16 -1.34 9.24
CA ALA A 91 8.58 -1.88 7.96
C ALA A 91 7.46 -2.67 7.30
N LYS A 92 6.77 -3.54 8.05
CA LYS A 92 5.61 -4.29 7.57
C LYS A 92 4.49 -3.38 7.11
N HIS A 93 4.20 -2.33 7.89
CA HIS A 93 3.24 -1.31 7.52
C HIS A 93 3.62 -0.62 6.20
N ASN A 94 4.86 -0.13 6.07
CA ASN A 94 5.34 0.50 4.85
C ASN A 94 5.29 -0.43 3.63
N GLU A 95 5.69 -1.70 3.80
CA GLU A 95 5.62 -2.71 2.74
C GLU A 95 4.17 -2.96 2.33
N ALA A 96 3.26 -3.15 3.28
CA ALA A 96 1.83 -3.34 3.04
C ALA A 96 1.23 -2.14 2.28
N THR A 97 1.50 -0.92 2.73
CA THR A 97 1.06 0.33 2.08
C THR A 97 1.67 0.48 0.68
N GLU A 98 2.94 0.11 0.50
CA GLU A 98 3.62 0.15 -0.81
C GLU A 98 2.96 -0.78 -1.83
N VAL A 99 2.78 -2.05 -1.48
CA VAL A 99 2.28 -3.06 -2.43
C VAL A 99 0.80 -2.91 -2.74
N THR A 100 0.02 -2.28 -1.87
CA THR A 100 -1.44 -2.14 -2.04
C THR A 100 -1.88 -0.73 -2.45
N ALA A 101 -1.46 0.31 -1.74
CA ALA A 101 -1.94 1.66 -1.95
C ALA A 101 -1.03 2.46 -2.90
N ARG A 102 0.25 2.62 -2.57
CA ARG A 102 1.16 3.52 -3.29
C ARG A 102 1.30 3.16 -4.77
N ARG A 103 1.60 1.89 -5.08
CA ARG A 103 1.73 1.43 -6.47
C ARG A 103 0.43 1.52 -7.29
N ALA A 104 -0.72 1.42 -6.64
CA ALA A 104 -2.00 1.63 -7.31
C ALA A 104 -2.17 3.11 -7.64
N LEU A 105 -1.92 3.99 -6.66
CA LEU A 105 -2.06 5.44 -6.77
C LEU A 105 -1.04 6.10 -7.70
N GLU A 106 0.15 5.53 -7.90
CA GLU A 106 1.16 6.06 -8.84
C GLU A 106 0.65 6.19 -10.29
N ARG A 107 -0.39 5.43 -10.65
CA ARG A 107 -1.02 5.52 -11.98
C ARG A 107 -1.92 6.74 -12.12
N HIS A 108 -2.22 7.43 -11.01
CA HIS A 108 -3.14 8.54 -10.92
C HIS A 108 -2.37 9.85 -10.70
N PRO A 109 -2.33 10.76 -11.69
CA PRO A 109 -1.57 12.00 -11.58
C PRO A 109 -1.92 12.84 -10.35
N GLY A 110 -3.16 12.78 -9.87
CA GLY A 110 -3.64 13.51 -8.68
C GLY A 110 -3.09 13.00 -7.35
N ALA A 111 -2.44 11.83 -7.30
CA ALA A 111 -1.92 11.21 -6.09
C ALA A 111 -0.40 11.01 -6.09
N VAL A 112 0.29 11.29 -7.21
CA VAL A 112 1.73 11.02 -7.34
C VAL A 112 2.56 11.73 -6.27
N GLU A 113 2.29 13.01 -6.02
CA GLU A 113 3.03 13.79 -5.01
C GLU A 113 2.85 13.21 -3.61
N ALA A 114 1.60 12.96 -3.19
CA ALA A 114 1.30 12.35 -1.89
C ALA A 114 2.00 10.99 -1.73
N VAL A 115 2.02 10.15 -2.77
CA VAL A 115 2.72 8.85 -2.73
C VAL A 115 4.23 9.02 -2.61
N GLN A 116 4.83 9.96 -3.35
CA GLN A 116 6.27 10.18 -3.32
C GLN A 116 6.74 10.73 -1.97
N GLU A 117 6.02 11.70 -1.42
CA GLU A 117 6.32 12.27 -0.10
C GLU A 117 6.18 11.22 1.00
N ASP A 118 5.07 10.48 1.00
CA ASP A 118 4.79 9.43 1.96
C ASP A 118 5.86 8.31 1.92
N ARG A 119 6.22 7.83 0.73
CA ARG A 119 7.29 6.83 0.57
C ARG A 119 8.63 7.34 1.07
N ALA A 120 9.03 8.55 0.66
CA ALA A 120 10.31 9.12 1.03
C ALA A 120 10.41 9.35 2.55
N GLU A 121 9.32 9.77 3.18
CA GLU A 121 9.26 9.93 4.64
C GLU A 121 9.38 8.58 5.36
N GLY A 122 8.63 7.57 4.93
CA GLY A 122 8.69 6.21 5.50
C GLY A 122 10.08 5.57 5.41
N GLU A 123 10.72 5.64 4.24
CA GLU A 123 12.08 5.13 4.03
C GLU A 123 13.12 5.83 4.92
N ARG A 124 13.06 7.16 5.00
CA ARG A 124 13.94 7.95 5.86
C ARG A 124 13.80 7.55 7.33
N LEU A 125 12.58 7.33 7.80
CA LEU A 125 12.30 6.96 9.19
C LEU A 125 12.77 5.53 9.50
N LEU A 126 12.62 4.58 8.56
CA LEU A 126 13.19 3.24 8.70
C LEU A 126 14.72 3.29 8.78
N GLN A 127 15.36 4.14 7.99
CA GLN A 127 16.81 4.32 8.07
C GLN A 127 17.24 4.91 9.42
N MET A 128 16.49 5.89 9.96
CA MET A 128 16.73 6.45 11.29
C MET A 128 16.58 5.39 12.39
N LEU A 129 15.56 4.54 12.33
CA LEU A 129 15.39 3.42 13.27
C LEU A 129 16.56 2.44 13.19
N SER A 130 16.98 2.06 11.97
CA SER A 130 18.13 1.17 11.76
C SER A 130 19.40 1.73 12.41
N TYR A 131 19.67 3.02 12.22
CA TYR A 131 20.82 3.71 12.81
C TYR A 131 20.77 3.72 14.35
N LEU A 132 19.60 3.99 14.94
CA LEU A 132 19.40 3.93 16.40
C LEU A 132 19.63 2.50 16.95
N ILE A 133 19.15 1.49 16.24
CA ILE A 133 19.28 0.07 16.61
C ILE A 133 20.72 -0.42 16.52
N ALA A 134 21.47 0.02 15.50
CA ALA A 134 22.89 -0.30 15.32
C ALA A 134 23.75 0.26 16.45
N GLY A 135 23.31 1.34 17.11
CA GLY A 135 23.97 1.88 18.29
C GLY A 135 25.19 2.74 17.98
N GLU A 136 25.20 3.35 16.80
CA GLU A 136 26.31 4.18 16.30
C GLU A 136 26.33 5.61 16.90
N LEU A 137 25.38 5.92 17.79
CA LEU A 137 25.25 7.24 18.41
C LEU A 137 25.95 7.33 19.78
N PRO A 138 26.52 8.51 20.12
CA PRO A 138 26.91 8.82 21.48
C PRO A 138 25.74 8.68 22.46
N GLU A 139 26.01 8.13 23.65
CA GLU A 139 24.96 7.95 24.69
C GLU A 139 24.28 9.26 25.09
N THR A 140 25.01 10.38 25.04
CA THR A 140 24.52 11.71 25.39
C THR A 140 23.44 12.25 24.45
N THR A 141 23.43 11.82 23.19
CA THR A 141 22.44 12.24 22.19
C THR A 141 21.41 11.16 21.87
N TYR A 142 21.69 9.90 22.21
CA TYR A 142 20.81 8.76 21.93
C TYR A 142 19.36 8.97 22.39
N GLY A 143 19.15 9.36 23.65
CA GLY A 143 17.78 9.54 24.18
C GLY A 143 16.98 10.64 23.47
N LEU A 144 17.65 11.74 23.11
CA LEU A 144 17.03 12.83 22.35
C LEU A 144 16.69 12.38 20.92
N THR A 145 17.62 11.68 20.25
CA THR A 145 17.40 11.18 18.90
C THR A 145 16.28 10.14 18.86
N VAL A 146 16.22 9.21 19.83
CA VAL A 146 15.12 8.26 19.95
C VAL A 146 13.79 9.00 20.08
N SER A 147 13.70 9.96 21.00
CA SER A 147 12.47 10.74 21.20
C SER A 147 12.04 11.48 19.93
N GLY A 148 12.99 12.10 19.22
CA GLY A 148 12.75 12.78 17.95
C GLY A 148 12.26 11.83 16.85
N THR A 149 12.85 10.64 16.74
CA THR A 149 12.41 9.62 15.77
C THR A 149 11.01 9.10 16.09
N LEU A 150 10.69 8.83 17.36
CA LEU A 150 9.34 8.41 17.76
C LEU A 150 8.30 9.51 17.53
N ALA A 151 8.66 10.78 17.65
CA ALA A 151 7.80 11.91 17.29
C ALA A 151 7.54 11.97 15.78
N ALA A 152 8.58 11.76 14.98
CA ALA A 152 8.48 11.82 13.53
C ALA A 152 7.67 10.66 12.94
N ILE A 153 7.77 9.44 13.48
CA ILE A 153 6.94 8.30 13.02
C ILE A 153 5.46 8.54 13.33
N ASP A 154 5.15 9.14 14.47
CA ASP A 154 3.77 9.48 14.82
C ASP A 154 3.19 10.56 13.89
N GLN A 155 4.01 11.56 13.53
CA GLN A 155 3.63 12.56 12.53
C GLN A 155 3.40 11.93 11.16
N TYR A 156 4.26 10.99 10.74
CA TYR A 156 4.10 10.25 9.50
C TYR A 156 2.74 9.53 9.43
N VAL A 157 2.31 8.83 10.49
CA VAL A 157 0.97 8.18 10.52
C VAL A 157 -0.14 9.24 10.41
N GLY A 158 0.08 10.42 10.98
CA GLY A 158 -0.82 11.57 10.81
C GLY A 158 -0.85 12.10 9.36
N HIS A 159 0.29 12.16 8.67
CA HIS A 159 0.40 12.57 7.28
C HIS A 159 -0.29 11.58 6.34
N GLU A 160 -0.11 10.26 6.54
CA GLU A 160 -0.82 9.23 5.77
C GLU A 160 -2.34 9.42 5.85
N ARG A 161 -2.88 9.67 7.04
CA ARG A 161 -4.31 9.91 7.24
C ARG A 161 -4.81 11.19 6.56
N ARG A 162 -3.96 12.21 6.48
CA ARG A 162 -4.30 13.51 5.91
C ARG A 162 -4.22 13.51 4.38
N ASP A 163 -3.23 12.81 3.84
CA ASP A 163 -2.84 12.97 2.44
C ASP A 163 -3.07 11.68 1.64
N LEU A 164 -2.52 10.54 2.09
CA LEU A 164 -2.62 9.27 1.37
C LEU A 164 -4.02 8.67 1.42
N VAL A 165 -4.66 8.66 2.60
CA VAL A 165 -5.99 8.09 2.80
C VAL A 165 -7.05 8.77 1.93
N PRO A 166 -7.14 10.12 1.87
CA PRO A 166 -8.05 10.78 0.95
C PRO A 166 -7.72 10.53 -0.53
N ALA A 167 -6.44 10.34 -0.88
CA ALA A 167 -6.05 9.98 -2.24
C ALA A 167 -6.56 8.58 -2.63
N ILE A 168 -6.51 7.61 -1.71
CA ILE A 168 -7.10 6.26 -1.90
C ILE A 168 -8.59 6.38 -2.24
N ASP A 169 -9.34 7.14 -1.44
CA ASP A 169 -10.80 7.25 -1.59
C ASP A 169 -11.21 8.07 -2.83
N ARG A 170 -10.37 9.02 -3.25
CA ARG A 170 -10.66 9.89 -4.40
C ARG A 170 -10.31 9.24 -5.73
N GLU A 171 -9.16 8.57 -5.82
CA GLU A 171 -8.59 8.14 -7.09
C GLU A 171 -8.94 6.68 -7.46
N LEU A 172 -9.11 5.81 -6.46
CA LEU A 172 -9.38 4.39 -6.73
C LEU A 172 -10.87 4.12 -6.90
N SER A 173 -11.20 3.33 -7.93
CA SER A 173 -12.57 2.85 -8.09
C SER A 173 -12.99 1.97 -6.90
N PRO A 174 -14.29 1.90 -6.54
CA PRO A 174 -14.74 1.05 -5.44
C PRO A 174 -14.31 -0.42 -5.56
N ILE A 175 -14.31 -0.97 -6.79
CA ILE A 175 -13.87 -2.35 -7.08
C ILE A 175 -12.37 -2.51 -6.79
N GLU A 176 -11.55 -1.60 -7.29
CA GLU A 176 -10.10 -1.66 -7.09
C GLU A 176 -9.73 -1.47 -5.61
N ASN A 177 -10.40 -0.53 -4.94
CA ASN A 177 -10.26 -0.28 -3.51
C ASN A 177 -10.58 -1.55 -2.68
N ALA A 178 -11.74 -2.18 -2.91
CA ALA A 178 -12.12 -3.40 -2.19
C ALA A 178 -11.18 -4.58 -2.48
N ARG A 179 -10.74 -4.72 -3.74
CA ARG A 179 -9.80 -5.79 -4.12
C ARG A 179 -8.44 -5.61 -3.44
N LEU A 180 -7.92 -4.39 -3.40
CA LEU A 180 -6.64 -4.08 -2.77
C LEU A 180 -6.72 -4.23 -1.25
N ALA A 181 -7.86 -3.87 -0.64
CA ALA A 181 -8.10 -4.06 0.79
C ALA A 181 -7.96 -5.53 1.21
N ARG A 182 -8.48 -6.48 0.41
CA ARG A 182 -8.32 -7.92 0.67
C ARG A 182 -6.89 -8.43 0.49
N SER A 183 -6.11 -7.76 -0.36
CA SER A 183 -4.69 -8.08 -0.53
C SER A 183 -3.79 -7.40 0.50
N PHE A 184 -4.34 -6.55 1.37
CA PHE A 184 -3.58 -5.86 2.40
C PHE A 184 -3.01 -6.90 3.40
N PRO A 185 -1.68 -7.02 3.52
CA PRO A 185 -1.07 -7.97 4.45
C PRO A 185 -1.54 -7.73 5.89
N ALA A 186 -1.82 -8.83 6.58
CA ALA A 186 -2.22 -8.83 7.99
C ALA A 186 -1.05 -8.52 8.95
#